data_AF-A0A7Y6AC66-F1
#
_entry.id   AF-A0A7Y6AC66-F1
#
_cell.length_a   1.000
_cell.length_b   1.000
_cell.length_c   1.000
_cell.angle_alpha   90.00
_cell.angle_beta   90.00
_cell.angle_gamma   90.00
#
_symmetry.space_group_name_H-M   'P 1'
#
loop_
_entity.id
_entity.type
_entity.pdbx_description
1 polymer ?
#
loop_
_entity_poly.entity_id
_entity_poly.type
_entity_poly.pdbx_seq_one_letter_code
_entity_poly.pdbx_strand_id
1 'polypeptide(L)' 'PPEIENCFMAVHALHLVEMGMLQGQNWNLEELAADCAADGVYEFLLDASPQPFKGGVGTPVNPIAVK' A
#
# COMPACT_ATOMS: atom_id res chain seq x y z
N PRO A 1 17.02 -7.09 -4.86
CA PRO A 1 17.08 -7.59 -3.46
C PRO A 1 17.58 -6.44 -2.59
N PRO A 2 17.26 -6.37 -1.28
CA PRO A 2 17.85 -5.34 -0.44
C PRO A 2 19.38 -5.46 -0.44
N GLU A 3 20.06 -4.32 -0.43
CA GLU A 3 21.53 -4.22 -0.40
C GLU A 3 22.10 -4.59 0.98
N ILE A 4 21.27 -4.57 2.03
CA ILE A 4 21.66 -4.92 3.40
C ILE A 4 21.73 -6.45 3.55
N GLU A 5 22.95 -6.97 3.76
CA GLU A 5 23.19 -8.40 3.97
C GLU A 5 22.52 -8.89 5.28
N ASN A 6 21.92 -10.08 5.24
CA ASN A 6 21.20 -10.69 6.37
C ASN A 6 20.10 -9.80 7.00
N CYS A 7 19.48 -8.93 6.19
CA CYS A 7 18.45 -8.01 6.66
C CYS A 7 17.18 -8.75 7.13
N PHE A 8 16.79 -8.51 8.39
CA PHE A 8 15.47 -8.89 8.89
C PHE A 8 14.41 -8.03 8.21
N MET A 9 13.33 -8.66 7.70
CA MET A 9 12.29 -7.99 6.91
C MET A 9 12.82 -7.34 5.63
N ALA A 10 13.65 -8.09 4.89
CA ALA A 10 14.23 -7.72 3.60
C ALA A 10 13.34 -6.87 2.67
N VAL A 11 12.07 -7.24 2.51
CA VAL A 11 11.11 -6.52 1.66
C VAL A 11 10.77 -5.13 2.21
N HIS A 12 10.64 -4.99 3.54
CA HIS A 12 10.40 -3.68 4.16
C HIS A 12 11.59 -2.75 3.99
N ALA A 13 12.81 -3.27 4.15
CA ALA A 13 14.03 -2.48 3.95
C ALA A 13 14.16 -2.02 2.50
N LEU A 14 13.97 -2.92 1.53
CA LEU A 14 13.99 -2.58 0.11
C LEU A 14 12.95 -1.49 -0.21
N HIS A 15 11.70 -1.65 0.22
CA HIS A 15 10.64 -0.70 -0.09
C HIS A 15 10.87 0.66 0.60
N LEU A 16 11.01 0.69 1.92
CA LEU A 16 10.99 1.93 2.69
C LEU A 16 12.32 2.69 2.60
N VAL A 17 13.45 1.98 2.61
CA VAL A 17 14.78 2.60 2.72
C VAL A 17 15.41 2.80 1.37
N GLU A 18 15.49 1.74 0.55
CA GLU A 18 16.23 1.78 -0.71
C GLU A 18 15.40 2.39 -1.85
N MET A 19 14.11 2.06 -1.93
CA MET A 19 13.22 2.58 -2.98
C MET A 19 12.47 3.86 -2.58
N GLY A 20 12.37 4.17 -1.27
CA GLY A 20 11.50 5.24 -0.78
C GLY A 20 10.00 5.02 -1.06
N MET A 21 9.60 3.76 -1.25
CA MET A 21 8.25 3.33 -1.57
C MET A 21 7.44 3.06 -0.29
N LEU A 22 6.29 3.72 -0.17
CA LEU A 22 5.36 3.54 0.94
C LEU A 22 4.67 2.16 0.90
N GLN A 23 4.30 1.64 2.08
CA GLN A 23 3.58 0.36 2.20
C GLN A 23 2.20 0.57 2.83
N GLY A 24 1.15 0.12 2.13
CA GLY A 24 -0.19 -0.08 2.70
C GLY A 24 -0.30 -1.47 3.30
N GLN A 25 -0.94 -1.60 4.46
CA GLN A 25 -1.15 -2.87 5.15
C GLN A 25 -2.59 -2.97 5.64
N ASN A 26 -3.11 -4.20 5.73
CA ASN A 26 -4.44 -4.50 6.29
C ASN A 26 -5.61 -3.83 5.55
N TRP A 27 -5.52 -3.72 4.22
CA TRP A 27 -6.64 -3.23 3.41
C TRP A 27 -7.70 -4.33 3.28
N ASN A 28 -8.98 -3.95 3.32
CA ASN A 28 -10.06 -4.84 2.93
C ASN A 28 -10.28 -4.73 1.42
N LEU A 29 -10.08 -5.84 0.70
CA LEU A 29 -10.17 -5.91 -0.76
C LEU A 29 -11.31 -6.82 -1.24
N GLU A 30 -12.15 -7.35 -0.35
CA GLU A 30 -13.12 -8.40 -0.70
C GLU A 30 -14.15 -7.92 -1.74
N GLU A 31 -14.81 -6.78 -1.50
CA GLU A 31 -15.81 -6.24 -2.42
C GLU A 31 -15.18 -5.77 -3.74
N LEU A 32 -14.03 -5.10 -3.67
CA LEU A 32 -13.30 -4.64 -4.85
C LEU A 32 -12.84 -5.80 -5.73
N ALA A 33 -12.37 -6.90 -5.13
CA ALA A 33 -11.95 -8.08 -5.88
C ALA A 33 -13.13 -8.73 -6.62
N ALA A 34 -14.31 -8.79 -5.99
CA ALA A 34 -15.52 -9.32 -6.62
C ALA A 34 -15.98 -8.45 -7.80
N ASP A 35 -15.96 -7.11 -7.63
CA ASP A 35 -16.30 -6.15 -8.67
C ASP A 35 -15.35 -6.26 -9.89
N CYS A 36 -14.04 -6.24 -9.66
CA CYS A 36 -13.02 -6.42 -10.71
C CYS A 36 -13.12 -7.78 -11.43
N ALA A 37 -13.49 -8.85 -10.72
CA ALA A 37 -13.68 -10.16 -11.34
C ALA A 37 -14.92 -10.23 -12.24
N ALA A 38 -15.94 -9.42 -11.95
CA ALA A 38 -17.18 -9.38 -12.72
C ALA A 38 -17.03 -8.61 -14.04
N ASP A 39 -16.26 -7.52 -14.05
CA ASP A 39 -16.09 -6.65 -15.22
C ASP A 39 -14.72 -6.81 -15.92
N GLY A 40 -13.74 -7.45 -15.28
CA GLY A 40 -12.37 -7.62 -15.79
C GLY A 40 -11.52 -6.35 -15.70
N VAL A 41 -11.96 -5.30 -15.02
CA VAL A 41 -11.27 -4.01 -14.89
C VAL A 41 -10.54 -3.95 -13.54
N TYR A 42 -9.20 -3.94 -13.60
CA TYR A 42 -8.32 -3.89 -12.42
C TYR A 42 -7.59 -2.55 -12.25
N GLU A 43 -7.82 -1.62 -13.16
CA GLU A 43 -7.27 -0.27 -13.14
C GLU A 43 -8.33 0.70 -12.63
N PHE A 44 -8.00 1.51 -11.63
CA PHE A 44 -8.92 2.45 -11.01
C PHE A 44 -8.15 3.58 -10.32
N LEU A 45 -8.85 4.68 -10.05
CA LEU A 45 -8.29 5.73 -9.21
C LEU A 45 -8.34 5.25 -7.76
N LEU A 46 -7.20 5.32 -7.07
CA LEU A 46 -7.07 5.00 -5.65
C LEU A 46 -6.81 6.30 -4.87
N ASP A 47 -7.75 6.71 -4.03
CA ASP A 47 -7.50 7.69 -2.99
C ASP A 47 -7.16 6.97 -1.69
N ALA A 48 -5.90 7.05 -1.28
CA ALA A 48 -5.43 6.55 0.01
C ALA A 48 -4.71 7.67 0.78
N SER A 49 -5.28 8.87 0.75
CA SER A 49 -4.68 10.05 1.35
C SER A 49 -4.42 9.84 2.86
N PRO A 50 -3.18 10.09 3.34
CA PRO A 50 -2.81 9.91 4.74
C PRO A 50 -3.47 10.96 5.66
N GLN A 51 -3.84 10.55 6.88
CA GLN A 51 -4.21 11.54 7.91
C GLN A 51 -2.97 12.38 8.32
N PRO A 52 -3.11 13.70 8.53
CA PRO A 52 -2.00 14.64 8.65
C PRO A 52 -1.40 14.68 10.06
N PHE A 53 -0.83 13.57 10.53
CA PHE A 53 -0.15 13.51 11.83
C PHE A 53 1.30 14.00 11.72
N LYS A 54 1.62 15.09 12.43
CA LYS A 54 2.98 15.62 12.49
C LYS A 54 3.93 14.63 13.18
N GLY A 55 5.01 14.25 12.50
CA GLY A 55 6.03 13.34 13.04
C GLY A 55 5.63 11.86 13.06
N GLY A 56 4.49 11.49 12.45
CA GLY A 56 4.09 10.10 12.31
C GLY A 56 5.01 9.31 11.38
N VAL A 57 5.31 8.06 11.76
CA VAL A 57 6.03 7.08 10.91
C VAL A 57 5.08 6.20 10.08
N GLY A 58 3.79 6.54 10.14
CA GLY A 58 2.66 5.85 9.53
C GLY A 58 1.38 6.56 9.94
N THR A 59 0.27 6.22 9.30
CA THR A 59 -1.01 6.88 9.54
C THR A 59 -2.17 5.99 9.06
N PRO A 60 -3.32 5.98 9.76
CA PRO A 60 -4.53 5.38 9.22
C PRO A 60 -4.94 6.07 7.91
N VAL A 61 -5.54 5.28 7.04
CA VAL A 61 -6.14 5.71 5.78
C VAL A 61 -7.54 5.14 5.69
N ASN A 62 -8.39 5.77 4.89
CA ASN A 62 -9.65 5.19 4.44
C ASN A 62 -9.56 5.05 2.90
N PRO A 63 -8.96 3.97 2.37
CA PRO A 63 -8.70 3.83 0.95
C PRO A 63 -10.02 3.71 0.17
N ILE A 64 -10.18 4.52 -0.87
CA ILE A 64 -11.33 4.49 -1.78
C ILE A 64 -10.83 4.18 -3.19
N ALA A 65 -11.41 3.14 -3.80
CA ALA A 65 -11.27 2.86 -5.22
C ALA A 65 -12.43 3.49 -5.99
N VAL A 66 -12.14 4.23 -7.06
CA VAL A 66 -13.13 4.82 -7.96
C VAL A 66 -12.97 4.20 -9.35
N LYS A 67 -14.02 3.49 -9.78
CA LYS A 67 -14.17 2.79 -11.06
C LYS A 67 -15.34 3.35 -11.84
#